data_AF-A0A6J4FXR7-F1
#
_entry.id   AF-A0A6J4FXR7-F1
#
_cell.length_a   1.000
_cell.length_b   1.000
_cell.length_c   1.000
_cell.angle_alpha   90.00
_cell.angle_beta   90.00
_cell.angle_gamma   90.00
#
_symmetry.space_group_name_H-M   'P 1'
#
loop_
_entity.id
_entity.type
_entity.pdbx_description
1 polymer ?
#
loop_
_entity_poly.entity_id
_entity_poly.type
_entity_poly.pdbx_seq_one_letter_code
_entity_poly.pdbx_strand_id
1 'polypeptide(L)' 'MSESRIVLVFAVAAILVTALMLFRNRALGGKALAAVLVSTLAVGGFLFATLGPP' A
#
# COMPACT_ATOMS: atom_id res chain seq x y z
N MET A 1 -13.43 -0.79 13.59
CA MET A 1 -12.10 -1.25 13.14
C MET A 1 -11.13 -1.03 14.28
N SER A 2 -10.23 -1.99 14.56
CA SER A 2 -9.12 -1.78 15.48
C SER A 2 -8.25 -0.59 15.00
N GLU A 3 -7.66 0.18 15.92
CA GLU A 3 -6.73 1.28 15.59
C GLU A 3 -5.64 0.82 14.60
N SER A 4 -5.15 -0.41 14.77
CA SER A 4 -4.18 -1.05 13.88
C SER A 4 -4.64 -1.12 12.42
N ARG A 5 -5.93 -1.41 12.16
CA ARG A 5 -6.48 -1.42 10.79
C ARG A 5 -6.60 -0.01 10.21
N ILE A 6 -6.94 0.98 11.03
CA ILE A 6 -7.02 2.38 10.58
C ILE A 6 -5.62 2.86 10.16
N VAL A 7 -4.62 2.64 11.00
CA VAL A 7 -3.21 2.98 10.70
C VAL A 7 -2.74 2.26 9.43
N LEU A 8 -3.08 0.98 9.28
CA LEU A 8 -2.73 0.21 8.09
C LEU A 8 -3.32 0.82 6.81
N VAL A 9 -4.60 1.22 6.83
CA VAL A 9 -5.26 1.83 5.66
C VAL A 9 -4.57 3.14 5.28
N PHE A 10 -4.22 3.99 6.25
CA PHE A 10 -3.48 5.22 5.98
C PHE A 10 -2.07 4.95 5.44
N ALA A 11 -1.37 3.95 5.96
CA ALA A 11 -0.05 3.56 5.47
C ALA A 11 -0.11 3.07 4.01
N VAL A 12 -1.08 2.21 3.68
CA VAL A 12 -1.30 1.74 2.31
C VAL A 12 -1.60 2.92 1.38
N ALA A 13 -2.50 3.83 1.79
CA ALA A 13 -2.83 5.01 1.00
C ALA A 13 -1.59 5.89 0.74
N ALA A 14 -0.76 6.14 1.76
CA ALA A 14 0.46 6.93 1.63
C ALA A 14 1.46 6.31 0.64
N ILE A 15 1.66 4.98 0.69
CA ILE A 15 2.54 4.26 -0.23
C ILE A 15 2.03 4.40 -1.67
N LEU A 16 0.73 4.21 -1.89
CA LEU A 16 0.12 4.32 -3.22
C LEU A 16 0.24 5.72 -3.81
N VAL A 17 -0.02 6.75 -3.00
CA VAL A 17 0.12 8.16 -3.43
C VAL A 17 1.57 8.48 -3.77
N THR A 18 2.52 8.02 -2.94
CA THR A 18 3.96 8.23 -3.19
C THR A 18 4.42 7.55 -4.47
N ALA A 19 4.02 6.29 -4.69
CA ALA A 19 4.34 5.56 -5.92
C ALA A 19 3.77 6.26 -7.16
N LEU A 20 2.53 6.77 -7.08
CA LEU A 20 1.91 7.53 -8.15
C LEU A 20 2.65 8.85 -8.42
N MET A 21 3.06 9.59 -7.38
CA MET A 21 3.86 10.81 -7.54
C MET A 21 5.21 10.53 -8.19
N LEU A 22 5.91 9.47 -7.78
CA LEU A 22 7.18 9.06 -8.39
C LEU A 22 7.01 8.65 -9.86
N PHE A 23 5.92 7.97 -10.20
CA PHE A 23 5.58 7.64 -11.58
C PHE A 23 5.28 8.90 -12.41
N ARG A 24 4.50 9.84 -11.86
CA ARG A 24 4.22 11.13 -12.53
C ARG A 24 5.48 11.94 -12.77
N ASN A 25 6.45 11.89 -11.86
CA ASN A 25 7.76 12.53 -11.99
C ASN A 25 8.73 11.75 -12.90
N ARG A 26 8.28 10.65 -13.54
CA ARG A 26 9.10 9.73 -14.34
C ARG A 26 10.33 9.16 -13.61
N ALA A 27 10.39 9.29 -12.29
CA ALA A 27 11.41 8.68 -11.45
C ALA A 27 11.18 7.17 -11.29
N LEU A 28 9.95 6.71 -11.55
CA LEU A 28 9.53 5.32 -11.47
C LEU A 28 9.01 4.84 -12.83
N GLY A 29 9.54 3.72 -13.33
CA GLY A 29 9.02 3.07 -14.53
C GLY A 29 7.69 2.35 -14.28
N GLY A 30 6.87 2.15 -15.33
CA GLY A 30 5.56 1.50 -15.20
C GLY A 30 5.61 0.07 -14.62
N LYS A 31 6.67 -0.69 -14.90
CA LYS A 31 6.91 -2.02 -14.31
C LYS A 31 7.13 -1.95 -12.80
N ALA A 32 7.89 -0.94 -12.35
CA ALA A 32 8.13 -0.71 -10.93
C ALA A 32 6.85 -0.24 -10.22
N LEU A 33 6.04 0.61 -10.87
CA LEU A 33 4.73 1.00 -10.34
C LEU A 33 3.82 -0.22 -10.14
N ALA A 34 3.75 -1.10 -11.13
CA ALA A 34 2.97 -2.33 -11.04
C ALA A 34 3.47 -3.24 -9.90
N ALA A 35 4.79 -3.40 -9.75
CA ALA A 35 5.37 -4.17 -8.65
C ALA A 35 5.02 -3.57 -7.27
N VAL A 36 5.08 -2.25 -7.13
CA VAL A 36 4.71 -1.56 -5.87
C VAL A 36 3.21 -1.72 -5.59
N LEU A 37 2.35 -1.57 -6.59
CA LEU A 37 0.90 -1.78 -6.43
C LEU A 37 0.58 -3.19 -5.95
N VAL A 38 1.11 -4.20 -6.64
CA VAL A 38 0.84 -5.61 -6.33
C VAL A 38 1.38 -5.98 -4.94
N SER A 39 2.62 -5.58 -4.62
CA SER A 39 3.22 -5.89 -3.32
C SER A 39 2.52 -5.17 -2.17
N THR A 40 2.15 -3.90 -2.34
CA THR A 40 1.45 -3.10 -1.31
C THR A 40 0.06 -3.68 -1.04
N LEU A 41 -0.68 -4.09 -2.09
CA LEU A 41 -1.99 -4.71 -1.93
C LEU A 41 -1.89 -6.12 -1.31
N ALA A 42 -0.90 -6.92 -1.69
CA ALA A 42 -0.69 -8.24 -1.13
C ALA A 42 -0.37 -8.18 0.37
N VAL A 43 0.62 -7.36 0.76
CA VAL A 43 1.02 -7.20 2.16
C VAL A 43 -0.07 -6.50 2.97
N GLY A 44 -0.65 -5.41 2.43
CA GLY A 44 -1.74 -4.70 3.08
C GLY A 44 -2.96 -5.57 3.30
N GLY A 45 -3.35 -6.38 2.31
CA GLY A 45 -4.45 -7.34 2.45
C GLY A 45 -4.17 -8.43 3.48
N PHE A 46 -2.97 -9.01 3.46
CA PHE A 46 -2.55 -10.00 4.46
C PHE A 46 -2.58 -9.42 5.88
N LEU A 47 -2.00 -8.23 6.08
CA LEU A 47 -2.01 -7.55 7.38
C LEU A 47 -3.43 -7.18 7.81
N PHE A 48 -4.27 -6.72 6.90
CA PHE A 48 -5.64 -6.38 7.22
C PHE A 48 -6.46 -7.60 7.68
N ALA A 49 -6.25 -8.75 7.03
CA ALA A 49 -6.87 -10.02 7.40
C ALA A 49 -6.35 -10.55 8.75
N THR A 50 -5.04 -10.42 9.01
CA THR A 50 -4.40 -10.95 10.22
C THR A 50 -4.49 -10.04 11.44
N LEU A 51 -4.62 -8.72 11.25
CA LEU A 51 -4.80 -7.74 12.33
C LEU A 51 -6.26 -7.65 12.83
N GLY A 52 -7.08 -8.67 12.57
CA GLY A 52 -8.42 -8.84 13.17
C GLY A 52 -8.39 -9.49 14.55
N PRO A 53 -9.38 -9.23 15.41
CA PRO A 53 -9.39 -9.82 16.75
C PRO A 53 -9.54 -11.34 16.65
N PRO A 54 -9.14 -12.10 17.69
CA PRO A 54 -9.48 -13.51 17.81
C PRO A 54 -11.00 -13.74 17.72
#